data_AF-A0A4Q3ECF8-F1
#
_entry.id   AF-A0A4Q3ECF8-F1
#
_cell.length_a   1.000
_cell.length_b   1.000
_cell.length_c   1.000
_cell.angle_alpha   90.00
_cell.angle_beta   90.00
_cell.angle_gamma   90.00
#
_symmetry.space_group_name_H-M   'P 1'
#
loop_
_entity.id
_entity.type
_entity.pdbx_description
1 polymer ?
#
loop_
_entity_poly.entity_id
_entity_poly.type
_entity_poly.pdbx_seq_one_letter_code
_entity_poly.pdbx_strand_id
1 'polypeptide(L)'
;MLLCIITFVGFVNPCYSKKPPAKAWIGTWATSPQLVEPNNMPPAPGLSNNTLRQVVCVSAGGKKLHFKFSNEFGKSPVTLKAVQIAVSTGGSVIDEATSKELKFNGKTEFTMEPGTTVTSDPVSFNLEPRMQVAITIAFGETPPALTGHPGSRTTSYVLAGNSNLPNADFTNAIKTDHWYLITGIDVEASKSATATIGIIGDSITDGRGSGTNKQNRWPDILAMNLQKNRKTQSVGVLNLGIGGNCVLRGGLGPTALNRYNRDILKQQGVRWVIIFEGVNDLGSTRDSTAAFNVA
;
A
#
# COMPACT_ATOMS: atom_id res chain seq x y z
N MET A 1 65.35 -31.63 20.44
CA MET A 1 64.72 -31.33 19.13
C MET A 1 63.38 -30.66 19.43
N LEU A 2 63.39 -29.33 19.56
CA LEU A 2 62.22 -28.53 19.96
C LEU A 2 61.50 -28.09 18.68
N LEU A 3 60.28 -28.58 18.46
CA LEU A 3 59.49 -28.32 17.25
C LEU A 3 58.73 -26.99 17.44
N CYS A 4 59.19 -25.91 16.80
CA CYS A 4 58.45 -24.64 16.71
C CYS A 4 57.26 -24.80 15.76
N ILE A 5 56.04 -24.68 16.29
CA ILE A 5 54.81 -24.56 15.50
C ILE A 5 54.61 -23.07 15.17
N ILE A 6 54.84 -22.70 13.91
CA ILE A 6 54.56 -21.35 13.40
C ILE A 6 53.08 -21.30 13.01
N THR A 7 52.32 -20.42 13.67
CA THR A 7 50.93 -20.11 13.35
C THR A 7 50.90 -19.04 12.25
N PHE A 8 50.30 -19.35 11.10
CA PHE A 8 49.97 -18.36 10.07
C PHE A 8 48.53 -17.86 10.28
N VAL A 9 48.38 -16.59 10.64
CA VAL A 9 47.08 -15.88 10.60
C VAL A 9 46.98 -15.21 9.23
N GLY A 10 46.23 -15.83 8.32
CA GLY A 10 45.92 -15.22 7.02
C GLY A 10 44.81 -14.18 7.16
N PHE A 11 45.14 -12.90 7.01
CA PHE A 11 44.14 -11.86 6.82
C PHE A 11 43.61 -11.90 5.39
N VAL A 12 42.42 -12.48 5.21
CA VAL A 12 41.64 -12.28 3.99
C VAL A 12 41.03 -10.88 4.11
N ASN A 13 41.52 -9.92 3.34
CA ASN A 13 40.83 -8.64 3.16
C ASN A 13 39.71 -8.86 2.14
N PRO A 14 38.43 -9.00 2.52
CA PRO A 14 37.36 -8.89 1.55
C PRO A 14 37.41 -7.46 1.01
N CYS A 15 37.77 -7.33 -0.26
CA CYS A 15 37.59 -6.11 -1.01
C CYS A 15 36.07 -5.87 -1.12
N TYR A 16 35.46 -5.31 -0.07
CA TYR A 16 34.10 -4.83 -0.12
C TYR A 16 34.10 -3.66 -1.09
N SER A 17 33.64 -3.93 -2.31
CA SER A 17 33.08 -2.91 -3.19
C SER A 17 32.01 -2.17 -2.38
N LYS A 18 32.37 -1.00 -1.84
CA LYS A 18 31.43 -0.05 -1.26
C LYS A 18 30.62 0.52 -2.43
N LYS A 19 29.65 -0.25 -2.93
CA LYS A 19 28.49 0.38 -3.56
C LYS A 19 27.97 1.40 -2.54
N PRO A 20 27.79 2.67 -2.90
CA PRO A 20 27.16 3.62 -1.98
C PRO A 20 25.86 2.98 -1.49
N PRO A 21 25.54 3.05 -0.19
CA PRO A 21 24.32 2.45 0.33
C PRO A 21 23.16 2.92 -0.54
N ALA A 22 22.39 1.97 -1.07
CA ALA A 22 21.16 2.30 -1.79
C ALA A 22 20.39 3.29 -0.92
N LYS A 23 19.94 4.41 -1.50
CA LYS A 23 19.18 5.39 -0.75
C LYS A 23 17.99 4.69 -0.10
N ALA A 24 17.80 4.93 1.19
CA ALA A 24 16.71 4.31 1.94
C ALA A 24 15.36 4.71 1.35
N TRP A 25 14.35 3.85 1.47
CA TRP A 25 12.96 4.14 1.12
C TRP A 25 12.12 4.11 2.39
N ILE A 26 11.04 4.90 2.43
CA ILE A 26 10.02 4.82 3.48
C ILE A 26 8.63 4.72 2.87
N GLY A 27 7.76 3.92 3.46
CA GLY A 27 6.35 3.88 3.10
C GLY A 27 5.66 5.19 3.44
N THR A 28 4.92 5.76 2.48
CA THR A 28 4.10 6.96 2.71
C THR A 28 2.59 6.65 2.68
N TRP A 29 2.20 5.58 2.02
CA TRP A 29 0.83 5.08 2.01
C TRP A 29 0.86 3.57 1.80
N ALA A 30 -0.02 2.84 2.46
CA ALA A 30 -0.24 1.42 2.20
C ALA A 30 -1.64 1.02 2.65
N THR A 31 -2.06 -0.15 2.18
CA THR A 31 -3.26 -0.83 2.64
C THR A 31 -3.02 -2.33 2.67
N SER A 32 -3.67 -3.05 3.58
CA SER A 32 -3.58 -4.51 3.65
C SER A 32 -4.40 -5.15 2.53
N PRO A 33 -3.79 -5.95 1.63
CA PRO A 33 -4.54 -6.64 0.59
C PRO A 33 -5.40 -7.77 1.17
N GLN A 34 -6.58 -7.92 0.60
CA GLN A 34 -7.58 -8.94 0.89
C GLN A 34 -8.08 -9.55 -0.42
N LEU A 35 -8.62 -10.77 -0.35
CA LEU A 35 -9.48 -11.30 -1.39
C LEU A 35 -10.78 -10.49 -1.38
N VAL A 36 -11.12 -9.86 -2.50
CA VAL A 36 -12.35 -9.07 -2.63
C VAL A 36 -13.56 -10.01 -2.61
N GLU A 37 -14.49 -9.77 -1.69
CA GLU A 37 -15.74 -10.54 -1.63
C GLU A 37 -16.67 -10.17 -2.80
N PRO A 38 -17.58 -11.06 -3.23
CA PRO A 38 -18.45 -10.82 -4.39
C PRO A 38 -19.20 -9.49 -4.37
N ASN A 39 -19.68 -9.05 -3.20
CA ASN A 39 -20.43 -7.79 -3.04
C ASN A 39 -19.54 -6.53 -3.07
N ASN A 40 -18.22 -6.69 -2.98
CA ASN A 40 -17.23 -5.61 -3.02
C ASN A 40 -16.45 -5.59 -4.35
N MET A 41 -16.82 -6.47 -5.29
CA MET A 41 -16.22 -6.51 -6.62
C MET A 41 -16.46 -5.19 -7.37
N PRO A 42 -15.55 -4.81 -8.28
CA PRO A 42 -15.72 -3.63 -9.12
C PRO A 42 -17.10 -3.69 -9.82
N PRO A 43 -17.93 -2.64 -9.68
CA PRO A 43 -19.25 -2.62 -10.33
C PRO A 43 -19.08 -2.62 -11.86
N ALA A 44 -20.15 -2.97 -12.58
CA ALA A 44 -20.19 -2.86 -14.04
C ALA A 44 -19.67 -1.47 -14.49
N PRO A 45 -18.77 -1.40 -15.48
CA PRO A 45 -18.40 -2.45 -16.44
C PRO A 45 -17.32 -3.43 -15.96
N GLY A 46 -16.87 -3.35 -14.70
CA GLY A 46 -15.76 -4.14 -14.17
C GLY A 46 -14.39 -3.56 -14.57
N LEU A 47 -13.30 -4.25 -14.22
CA LEU A 47 -11.95 -3.77 -14.54
C LEU A 47 -11.45 -4.25 -15.90
N SER A 48 -11.80 -5.46 -16.34
CA SER A 48 -11.29 -5.99 -17.61
C SER A 48 -11.56 -5.05 -18.78
N ASN A 49 -10.50 -4.63 -19.46
CA ASN A 49 -10.53 -3.70 -20.60
C ASN A 49 -11.12 -2.30 -20.30
N ASN A 50 -11.19 -1.93 -19.03
CA ASN A 50 -11.70 -0.64 -18.55
C ASN A 50 -10.62 0.11 -17.74
N THR A 51 -10.90 1.37 -17.41
CA THR A 51 -9.97 2.22 -16.66
C THR A 51 -10.48 2.46 -15.24
N LEU A 52 -9.61 2.36 -14.25
CA LEU A 52 -9.90 2.67 -12.84
C LEU A 52 -9.09 3.88 -12.39
N ARG A 53 -9.72 4.84 -11.71
CA ARG A 53 -9.04 5.92 -10.99
C ARG A 53 -9.29 5.79 -9.49
N GLN A 54 -8.22 5.69 -8.72
CA GLN A 54 -8.26 5.55 -7.27
C GLN A 54 -7.56 6.74 -6.62
N VAL A 55 -8.14 7.29 -5.55
CA VAL A 55 -7.53 8.42 -4.83
C VAL A 55 -7.05 7.97 -3.46
N VAL A 56 -5.82 8.36 -3.13
CA VAL A 56 -5.20 8.09 -1.83
C VAL A 56 -4.59 9.36 -1.25
N CYS A 57 -4.54 9.47 0.07
CA CYS A 57 -3.88 10.56 0.79
C CYS A 57 -2.59 10.04 1.41
N VAL A 58 -1.45 10.59 1.02
CA VAL A 58 -0.14 10.14 1.52
C VAL A 58 0.19 10.73 2.89
N SER A 59 1.06 10.08 3.66
CA SER A 59 1.49 10.58 4.97
C SER A 59 2.72 11.49 4.87
N ALA A 60 3.85 10.99 4.36
CA ALA A 60 5.08 11.73 4.17
C ALA A 60 5.27 12.19 2.72
N GLY A 61 5.92 13.33 2.52
CA GLY A 61 6.29 13.83 1.19
C GLY A 61 7.61 13.24 0.66
N GLY A 62 7.89 13.45 -0.62
CA GLY A 62 9.10 12.96 -1.28
C GLY A 62 9.18 13.41 -2.74
N LYS A 63 10.36 13.22 -3.36
CA LYS A 63 10.61 13.65 -4.75
C LYS A 63 10.72 12.50 -5.75
N LYS A 64 10.90 11.28 -5.24
CA LYS A 64 10.93 10.05 -6.02
C LYS A 64 10.06 9.03 -5.32
N LEU A 65 9.22 8.36 -6.09
CA LEU A 65 8.26 7.39 -5.59
C LEU A 65 8.41 6.07 -6.34
N HIS A 66 7.97 5.00 -5.71
CA HIS A 66 7.55 3.79 -6.42
C HIS A 66 6.24 3.26 -5.84
N PHE A 67 5.51 2.54 -6.67
CA PHE A 67 4.16 2.06 -6.37
C PHE A 67 4.17 0.54 -6.30
N LYS A 68 3.42 -0.04 -5.37
CA LYS A 68 3.28 -1.48 -5.17
C LYS A 68 1.89 -1.92 -5.57
N PHE A 69 1.82 -2.96 -6.39
CA PHE A 69 0.58 -3.62 -6.79
C PHE A 69 0.64 -5.11 -6.44
N SER A 70 -0.51 -5.72 -6.19
CA SER A 70 -0.62 -7.11 -5.78
C SER A 70 -1.72 -7.84 -6.55
N ASN A 71 -1.38 -9.04 -7.02
CA ASN A 71 -2.30 -10.07 -7.50
C ASN A 71 -2.24 -11.32 -6.60
N GLU A 72 -1.90 -11.15 -5.32
CA GLU A 72 -1.67 -12.22 -4.34
C GLU A 72 -2.87 -13.18 -4.18
N PHE A 73 -4.09 -12.65 -4.23
CA PHE A 73 -5.34 -13.41 -4.10
C PHE A 73 -5.99 -13.76 -5.44
N GLY A 74 -5.43 -13.30 -6.56
CA GLY A 74 -5.96 -13.59 -7.88
C GLY A 74 -5.61 -14.99 -8.36
N LYS A 75 -6.48 -15.57 -9.19
CA LYS A 75 -6.31 -16.92 -9.76
C LYS A 75 -5.94 -16.94 -11.25
N SER A 76 -5.87 -15.76 -11.88
CA SER A 76 -5.38 -15.58 -13.25
C SER A 76 -4.58 -14.28 -13.35
N PRO A 77 -3.78 -14.10 -14.42
CA PRO A 77 -2.99 -12.89 -14.58
C PRO A 77 -3.83 -11.61 -14.59
N VAL A 78 -3.22 -10.50 -14.19
CA VAL A 78 -3.75 -9.14 -14.32
C VAL A 78 -2.82 -8.35 -15.23
N THR A 79 -3.36 -7.76 -16.30
CA THR A 79 -2.58 -6.86 -17.16
C THR A 79 -2.86 -5.40 -16.81
N LEU A 80 -1.79 -4.68 -16.44
CA LEU A 80 -1.76 -3.22 -16.33
C LEU A 80 -1.25 -2.69 -17.67
N LYS A 81 -2.14 -2.20 -18.55
CA LYS A 81 -1.75 -1.65 -19.87
C LYS A 81 -0.99 -0.34 -19.73
N ALA A 82 -1.46 0.51 -18.82
CA ALA A 82 -0.79 1.74 -18.44
C ALA A 82 -1.19 2.12 -17.02
N VAL A 83 -0.27 2.72 -16.27
CA VAL A 83 -0.54 3.28 -14.95
C VAL A 83 0.02 4.69 -14.89
N GLN A 84 -0.77 5.62 -14.37
CA GLN A 84 -0.37 7.02 -14.21
C GLN A 84 -0.68 7.52 -12.80
N ILE A 85 0.15 8.46 -12.36
CA ILE A 85 -0.02 9.23 -11.14
C ILE A 85 -0.23 10.71 -11.49
N ALA A 86 -1.17 11.37 -10.83
CA ALA A 86 -1.36 12.82 -10.88
C ALA A 86 -1.81 13.35 -9.52
N VAL A 87 -1.63 14.65 -9.27
CA VAL A 87 -2.26 15.31 -8.13
C VAL A 87 -3.78 15.25 -8.30
N SER A 88 -4.50 14.80 -7.26
CA SER A 88 -5.95 14.87 -7.23
C SER A 88 -6.39 16.25 -6.76
N THR A 89 -7.29 16.89 -7.50
CA THR A 89 -7.90 18.16 -7.13
C THR A 89 -9.28 17.97 -6.47
N GLY A 90 -9.69 16.72 -6.27
CA GLY A 90 -10.94 16.33 -5.62
C GLY A 90 -11.85 15.51 -6.53
N GLY A 91 -12.61 14.60 -5.92
CA GLY A 91 -13.49 13.70 -6.66
C GLY A 91 -12.71 12.85 -7.67
N SER A 92 -13.14 12.84 -8.92
CA SER A 92 -12.46 12.17 -10.04
C SER A 92 -11.48 13.06 -10.80
N VAL A 93 -11.33 14.33 -10.41
CA VAL A 93 -10.55 15.34 -11.14
C VAL A 93 -9.07 15.30 -10.73
N ILE A 94 -8.20 15.54 -11.70
CA ILE A 94 -6.75 15.58 -11.54
C ILE A 94 -6.17 16.88 -12.09
N ASP A 95 -4.98 17.25 -11.63
CA ASP A 95 -4.13 18.22 -12.34
C ASP A 95 -3.30 17.48 -13.40
N GLU A 96 -3.74 17.56 -14.66
CA GLU A 96 -3.11 16.87 -15.79
C GLU A 96 -1.65 17.27 -16.00
N ALA A 97 -1.25 18.51 -15.66
CA ALA A 97 0.12 18.98 -15.82
C ALA A 97 1.11 18.23 -14.90
N THR A 98 0.59 17.62 -13.84
CA THR A 98 1.37 16.81 -12.90
C THR A 98 1.45 15.34 -13.30
N SER A 99 0.73 14.92 -14.34
CA SER A 99 0.63 13.51 -14.71
C SER A 99 2.00 12.92 -15.06
N LYS A 100 2.30 11.75 -14.49
CA LYS A 100 3.46 10.92 -14.80
C LYS A 100 3.03 9.49 -15.05
N GLU A 101 3.54 8.92 -16.12
CA GLU A 101 3.40 7.50 -16.40
C GLU A 101 4.37 6.68 -15.55
N LEU A 102 3.86 5.61 -14.95
CA LEU A 102 4.67 4.63 -14.24
C LEU A 102 5.18 3.58 -15.23
N LYS A 103 6.36 3.06 -14.94
CA LYS A 103 6.99 1.99 -15.70
C LYS A 103 7.30 0.81 -14.81
N PHE A 104 7.47 -0.35 -15.44
CA PHE A 104 7.83 -1.60 -14.82
C PHE A 104 8.95 -2.21 -15.65
N ASN A 105 10.17 -2.20 -15.12
CA ASN A 105 11.37 -2.64 -15.85
C ASN A 105 11.51 -1.95 -17.22
N GLY A 106 11.28 -0.63 -17.24
CA GLY A 106 11.35 0.25 -18.40
C GLY A 106 10.13 0.24 -19.32
N LYS A 107 9.14 -0.66 -19.09
CA LYS A 107 7.94 -0.80 -19.93
C LYS A 107 6.72 -0.17 -19.28
N THR A 108 5.78 0.31 -20.10
CA THR A 108 4.52 0.90 -19.65
C THR A 108 3.49 -0.17 -19.27
N GLU A 109 3.46 -1.25 -20.04
CA GLU A 109 2.60 -2.41 -19.81
C GLU A 109 3.31 -3.47 -18.96
N PHE A 110 2.57 -4.05 -18.01
CA PHE A 110 3.03 -5.14 -17.17
C PHE A 110 1.90 -6.13 -16.86
N THR A 111 2.21 -7.43 -16.89
CA THR A 111 1.28 -8.48 -16.48
C THR A 111 1.76 -9.11 -15.17
N MET A 112 0.94 -9.04 -14.13
CA MET A 112 1.16 -9.72 -12.85
C MET A 112 0.58 -11.13 -12.91
N GLU A 113 1.43 -12.14 -12.71
CA GLU A 113 0.99 -13.53 -12.57
C GLU A 113 0.19 -13.75 -11.27
N PRO A 114 -0.65 -14.80 -11.20
CA PRO A 114 -1.37 -15.17 -9.97
C PRO A 114 -0.42 -15.32 -8.79
N GLY A 115 -0.82 -14.80 -7.62
CA GLY A 115 -0.03 -14.91 -6.39
C GLY A 115 1.19 -13.98 -6.32
N THR A 116 1.39 -13.11 -7.30
CA THR A 116 2.57 -12.23 -7.36
C THR A 116 2.28 -10.78 -6.99
N THR A 117 3.33 -10.03 -6.72
CA THR A 117 3.31 -8.58 -6.48
C THR A 117 4.34 -7.91 -7.38
N VAL A 118 4.10 -6.66 -7.76
CA VAL A 118 5.07 -5.86 -8.53
C VAL A 118 5.30 -4.51 -7.87
N THR A 119 6.52 -4.01 -7.98
CA THR A 119 6.88 -2.63 -7.64
C THR A 119 7.26 -1.90 -8.93
N SER A 120 6.74 -0.69 -9.13
CA SER A 120 7.10 0.13 -10.29
C SER A 120 8.56 0.57 -10.24
N ASP A 121 9.08 0.99 -11.39
CA ASP A 121 10.31 1.77 -11.46
C ASP A 121 10.13 3.09 -10.68
N PRO A 122 11.22 3.68 -10.15
CA PRO A 122 11.15 4.99 -9.51
C PRO A 122 10.68 6.09 -10.47
N VAL A 123 9.70 6.89 -10.06
CA VAL A 123 9.20 8.05 -10.81
C VAL A 123 9.51 9.34 -10.05
N SER A 124 9.97 10.37 -10.76
CA SER A 124 10.16 11.72 -10.18
C SER A 124 8.82 12.46 -10.15
N PHE A 125 8.38 12.84 -8.96
CA PHE A 125 7.14 13.58 -8.74
C PHE A 125 7.22 14.28 -7.38
N ASN A 126 6.85 15.56 -7.33
CA ASN A 126 6.97 16.36 -6.10
C ASN A 126 5.74 16.11 -5.22
N LEU A 127 5.86 15.14 -4.32
CA LEU A 127 4.82 14.75 -3.40
C LEU A 127 4.96 15.55 -2.11
N GLU A 128 3.97 16.36 -1.79
CA GLU A 128 3.91 17.04 -0.49
C GLU A 128 3.27 16.13 0.57
N PRO A 129 3.62 16.28 1.87
CA PRO A 129 2.91 15.59 2.93
C PRO A 129 1.40 15.85 2.87
N ARG A 130 0.56 14.83 3.11
CA ARG A 130 -0.92 14.89 2.98
C ARG A 130 -1.48 15.11 1.59
N MET A 131 -0.64 15.18 0.55
CA MET A 131 -1.14 15.31 -0.81
C MET A 131 -2.08 14.16 -1.15
N GLN A 132 -3.20 14.49 -1.80
CA GLN A 132 -4.05 13.49 -2.42
C GLN A 132 -3.58 13.27 -3.85
N VAL A 133 -3.38 12.01 -4.20
CA VAL A 133 -2.92 11.63 -5.53
C VAL A 133 -3.89 10.62 -6.14
N ALA A 134 -4.10 10.77 -7.45
CA ALA A 134 -4.93 9.88 -8.24
C ALA A 134 -4.05 8.89 -8.98
N ILE A 135 -4.31 7.60 -8.77
CA ILE A 135 -3.68 6.49 -9.48
C ILE A 135 -4.69 6.03 -10.53
N THR A 136 -4.37 6.25 -11.80
CA THR A 136 -5.24 5.83 -12.91
C THR A 136 -4.61 4.63 -13.62
N ILE A 137 -5.37 3.54 -13.74
CA ILE A 137 -4.92 2.26 -14.29
C ILE A 137 -5.83 1.91 -15.46
N ALA A 138 -5.26 1.78 -16.65
CA ALA A 138 -5.91 1.13 -17.78
C ALA A 138 -5.62 -0.37 -17.74
N PHE A 139 -6.66 -1.19 -17.69
CA PHE A 139 -6.52 -2.64 -17.54
C PHE A 139 -6.64 -3.36 -18.88
N GLY A 140 -5.88 -4.44 -19.01
CA GLY A 140 -6.20 -5.53 -19.94
C GLY A 140 -7.17 -6.49 -19.29
N GLU A 141 -6.91 -7.79 -19.40
CA GLU A 141 -7.68 -8.79 -18.68
C GLU A 141 -7.39 -8.73 -17.17
N THR A 142 -8.43 -8.99 -16.38
CA THR A 142 -8.37 -9.07 -14.93
C THR A 142 -9.06 -10.34 -14.42
N PRO A 143 -8.60 -10.94 -13.31
CA PRO A 143 -9.17 -12.16 -12.78
C PRO A 143 -10.57 -11.93 -12.19
N PRO A 144 -11.45 -12.94 -12.21
CA PRO A 144 -12.74 -12.87 -11.54
C PRO A 144 -12.61 -12.84 -10.01
N ALA A 145 -11.49 -13.32 -9.46
CA ALA A 145 -11.11 -13.18 -8.05
C ALA A 145 -9.99 -12.13 -7.96
N LEU A 146 -10.25 -11.01 -7.27
CA LEU A 146 -9.33 -9.87 -7.23
C LEU A 146 -8.67 -9.71 -5.88
N THR A 147 -7.44 -9.20 -5.92
CA THR A 147 -6.81 -8.57 -4.76
C THR A 147 -7.29 -7.13 -4.64
N GLY A 148 -7.69 -6.72 -3.45
CA GLY A 148 -8.11 -5.35 -3.18
C GLY A 148 -8.19 -5.06 -1.71
N HIS A 149 -8.89 -3.98 -1.38
CA HIS A 149 -9.13 -3.57 -0.01
C HIS A 149 -10.52 -2.90 0.07
N PRO A 150 -11.55 -3.66 0.47
CA PRO A 150 -12.92 -3.15 0.56
C PRO A 150 -13.12 -2.04 1.61
N GLY A 151 -12.27 -1.98 2.64
CA GLY A 151 -12.33 -1.00 3.72
C GLY A 151 -11.82 0.41 3.37
N SER A 152 -11.58 0.74 2.10
CA SER A 152 -10.81 1.94 1.72
C SER A 152 -11.39 3.26 2.25
N ARG A 153 -12.72 3.36 2.34
CA ARG A 153 -13.48 4.58 2.67
C ARG A 153 -13.06 5.76 1.79
N THR A 154 -12.72 5.45 0.55
CA THR A 154 -12.40 6.41 -0.50
C THR A 154 -13.05 5.96 -1.80
N THR A 155 -13.61 6.92 -2.52
CA THR A 155 -14.30 6.67 -3.78
C THR A 155 -13.28 6.50 -4.90
N SER A 156 -13.34 5.34 -5.54
CA SER A 156 -12.71 5.02 -6.81
C SER A 156 -13.73 5.14 -7.94
N TYR A 157 -13.23 5.30 -9.16
CA TYR A 157 -14.03 5.59 -10.34
C TYR A 157 -13.68 4.61 -11.47
N VAL A 158 -14.67 3.88 -11.96
CA VAL A 158 -14.54 2.93 -13.08
C VAL A 158 -15.12 3.57 -14.33
N LEU A 159 -14.28 3.73 -15.35
CA LEU A 159 -14.63 4.29 -16.64
C LEU A 159 -14.57 3.20 -17.71
N ALA A 160 -15.63 3.11 -18.52
CA ALA A 160 -15.72 2.12 -19.58
C ALA A 160 -14.66 2.37 -20.66
N GLY A 161 -13.99 1.29 -21.09
CA GLY A 161 -12.92 1.33 -22.07
C GLY A 161 -11.57 1.78 -21.51
N ASN A 162 -10.53 1.56 -22.31
CA ASN A 162 -9.20 2.10 -22.08
C ASN A 162 -9.09 3.42 -22.85
N SER A 163 -9.45 4.51 -22.20
CA SER A 163 -9.44 5.86 -22.78
C SER A 163 -8.08 6.54 -22.69
N ASN A 164 -7.88 7.57 -23.53
CA ASN A 164 -6.67 8.41 -23.68
C ASN A 164 -6.12 8.98 -22.36
N LEU A 165 -5.33 8.20 -21.62
CA LEU A 165 -4.65 8.68 -20.41
C LEU A 165 -3.58 9.74 -20.76
N PRO A 166 -3.43 10.83 -19.99
CA PRO A 166 -4.17 11.18 -18.76
C PRO A 166 -5.55 11.84 -18.97
N ASN A 167 -5.84 12.32 -20.18
CA ASN A 167 -6.97 13.19 -20.55
C ASN A 167 -8.34 12.48 -20.55
N ALA A 168 -8.44 11.32 -19.90
CA ALA A 168 -9.71 10.60 -19.77
C ALA A 168 -10.63 11.35 -18.81
N ASP A 169 -11.87 11.62 -19.27
CA ASP A 169 -12.91 12.26 -18.48
C ASP A 169 -13.66 11.22 -17.62
N PHE A 170 -13.56 11.38 -16.30
CA PHE A 170 -14.20 10.51 -15.31
C PHE A 170 -15.50 11.13 -14.75
N THR A 171 -16.07 12.16 -15.38
CA THR A 171 -17.32 12.80 -14.93
C THR A 171 -18.47 11.80 -14.83
N ASN A 172 -18.57 10.88 -15.80
CA ASN A 172 -19.62 9.85 -15.86
C ASN A 172 -19.13 8.46 -15.41
N ALA A 173 -18.01 8.39 -14.71
CA ALA A 173 -17.48 7.12 -14.23
C ALA A 173 -18.34 6.54 -13.09
N ILE A 174 -18.43 5.21 -13.06
CA ILE A 174 -19.14 4.48 -12.02
C ILE A 174 -18.32 4.51 -10.73
N LYS A 175 -18.96 4.84 -9.62
CA LYS A 175 -18.30 5.02 -8.32
C LYS A 175 -18.34 3.73 -7.52
N THR A 176 -17.27 3.50 -6.76
CA THR A 176 -17.19 2.41 -5.77
C THR A 176 -16.24 2.81 -4.64
N ASP A 177 -16.56 2.47 -3.40
CA ASP A 177 -15.78 2.90 -2.23
C ASP A 177 -14.75 1.85 -1.79
N HIS A 178 -13.93 1.40 -2.75
CA HIS A 178 -12.95 0.34 -2.58
C HIS A 178 -11.64 0.66 -3.30
N TRP A 179 -10.53 0.08 -2.81
CA TRP A 179 -9.28 0.02 -3.59
C TRP A 179 -9.10 -1.35 -4.21
N TYR A 180 -8.51 -1.40 -5.41
CA TYR A 180 -8.18 -2.62 -6.13
C TYR A 180 -6.70 -2.62 -6.55
N LEU A 181 -6.02 -3.74 -6.27
CA LEU A 181 -4.64 -4.07 -6.64
C LEU A 181 -3.52 -3.17 -6.09
N ILE A 182 -3.71 -1.86 -5.92
CA ILE A 182 -2.70 -0.98 -5.30
C ILE A 182 -2.58 -1.31 -3.80
N THR A 183 -1.35 -1.52 -3.32
CA THR A 183 -1.08 -1.89 -1.92
C THR A 183 -0.10 -0.97 -1.22
N GLY A 184 0.67 -0.17 -1.94
CA GLY A 184 1.59 0.77 -1.32
C GLY A 184 2.18 1.83 -2.24
N ILE A 185 2.65 2.90 -1.61
CA ILE A 185 3.47 3.95 -2.21
C ILE A 185 4.60 4.21 -1.21
N ASP A 186 5.84 4.09 -1.68
CA ASP A 186 7.00 4.52 -0.89
C ASP A 186 7.68 5.70 -1.57
N VAL A 187 8.42 6.48 -0.77
CA VAL A 187 9.22 7.61 -1.21
C VAL A 187 10.69 7.40 -0.87
N GLU A 188 11.57 7.87 -1.74
CA GLU A 188 13.02 7.88 -1.47
C GLU A 188 13.29 8.81 -0.27
N ALA A 189 13.94 8.27 0.75
CA ALA A 189 14.28 8.96 1.98
C ALA A 189 15.10 10.22 1.72
N SER A 190 14.75 11.32 2.39
CA SER A 190 15.66 12.47 2.53
C SER A 190 16.78 12.15 3.54
N LYS A 191 17.90 12.90 3.49
CA LYS A 191 19.09 12.64 4.34
C LYS A 191 18.83 12.75 5.85
N SER A 192 17.78 13.43 6.29
CA SER A 192 17.36 13.45 7.70
C SER A 192 16.49 12.21 7.98
N ALA A 193 16.92 11.37 8.93
CA ALA A 193 16.31 10.08 9.28
C ALA A 193 14.79 10.00 9.03
N THR A 194 14.41 9.37 7.91
CA THR A 194 13.01 9.09 7.57
C THR A 194 12.70 7.66 8.02
N ALA A 195 11.64 7.49 8.79
CA ALA A 195 11.18 6.21 9.29
C ALA A 195 9.68 6.09 9.09
N THR A 196 9.17 4.88 9.17
CA THR A 196 7.77 4.55 8.96
C THR A 196 7.19 3.94 10.23
N ILE A 197 5.96 4.30 10.55
CA ILE A 197 5.12 3.62 11.53
C ILE A 197 4.18 2.69 10.74
N GLY A 198 4.29 1.38 11.00
CA GLY A 198 3.31 0.40 10.52
C GLY A 198 2.22 0.18 11.56
N ILE A 199 0.95 0.19 11.16
CA ILE A 199 -0.17 -0.03 12.07
C ILE A 199 -0.91 -1.27 11.60
N ILE A 200 -0.79 -2.37 12.36
CA ILE A 200 -1.59 -3.57 12.15
C ILE A 200 -2.82 -3.49 13.05
N GLY A 201 -4.01 -3.58 12.46
CA GLY A 201 -5.24 -3.39 13.24
C GLY A 201 -6.51 -3.91 12.58
N ASP A 202 -7.60 -3.81 13.37
CA ASP A 202 -8.93 -4.20 12.93
C ASP A 202 -9.71 -3.03 12.28
N SER A 203 -11.04 -3.14 12.22
CA SER A 203 -11.99 -2.15 11.73
C SER A 203 -11.81 -0.72 12.27
N ILE A 204 -11.35 -0.56 13.51
CA ILE A 204 -11.14 0.75 14.14
C ILE A 204 -9.95 1.45 13.47
N THR A 205 -8.88 0.69 13.23
CA THR A 205 -7.69 1.13 12.50
C THR A 205 -7.98 1.34 11.02
N ASP A 206 -8.68 0.39 10.41
CA ASP A 206 -9.15 0.46 9.03
C ASP A 206 -10.00 1.72 8.76
N GLY A 207 -10.74 2.19 9.77
CA GLY A 207 -11.36 3.51 9.80
C GLY A 207 -12.87 3.52 9.98
N ARG A 208 -13.47 2.46 10.53
CA ARG A 208 -14.92 2.40 10.79
C ARG A 208 -15.32 3.59 11.67
N GLY A 209 -16.40 4.28 11.29
CA GLY A 209 -16.86 5.51 11.94
C GLY A 209 -16.25 6.80 11.39
N SER A 210 -15.24 6.73 10.52
CA SER A 210 -14.76 7.89 9.75
C SER A 210 -15.65 8.18 8.52
N GLY A 211 -15.51 9.38 7.93
CA GLY A 211 -16.30 9.77 6.77
C GLY A 211 -15.64 9.37 5.45
N THR A 212 -16.41 8.84 4.50
CA THR A 212 -15.92 8.54 3.15
C THR A 212 -15.31 9.79 2.50
N ASN A 213 -14.11 9.65 1.92
CA ASN A 213 -13.31 10.73 1.32
C ASN A 213 -12.85 11.84 2.28
N LYS A 214 -13.12 11.74 3.59
CA LYS A 214 -12.72 12.79 4.55
C LYS A 214 -11.28 12.67 5.02
N GLN A 215 -10.62 11.53 4.79
CA GLN A 215 -9.23 11.27 5.22
C GLN A 215 -9.01 11.60 6.71
N ASN A 216 -9.97 11.19 7.54
CA ASN A 216 -10.06 11.50 8.96
C ASN A 216 -10.12 10.24 9.82
N ARG A 217 -9.56 9.13 9.35
CA ARG A 217 -9.33 7.92 10.16
C ARG A 217 -8.27 8.26 11.21
N TRP A 218 -8.23 7.57 12.35
CA TRP A 218 -7.25 7.90 13.39
C TRP A 218 -5.78 7.82 12.91
N PRO A 219 -5.38 6.91 11.97
CA PRO A 219 -4.05 6.94 11.38
C PRO A 219 -3.78 8.20 10.55
N ASP A 220 -4.80 8.74 9.88
CA ASP A 220 -4.70 10.03 9.20
C ASP A 220 -4.47 11.15 10.22
N ILE A 221 -5.19 11.15 11.35
CA ILE A 221 -4.98 12.15 12.41
C ILE A 221 -3.56 12.04 12.99
N LEU A 222 -3.05 10.83 13.20
CA LEU A 222 -1.67 10.59 13.62
C LEU A 222 -0.68 11.21 12.64
N ALA A 223 -0.83 10.95 11.33
CA ALA A 223 0.04 11.53 10.31
C ALA A 223 0.03 13.07 10.33
N MET A 224 -1.14 13.70 10.48
CA MET A 224 -1.23 15.17 10.63
C MET A 224 -0.51 15.68 11.87
N ASN A 225 -0.61 14.97 13.00
CA ASN A 225 0.03 15.39 14.24
C ASN A 225 1.55 15.25 14.18
N LEU A 226 2.08 14.22 13.53
CA LEU A 226 3.53 14.05 13.33
C LEU A 226 4.12 15.18 12.46
N GLN A 227 3.36 15.68 11.48
CA GLN A 227 3.77 16.80 10.62
C GLN A 227 3.89 18.14 11.36
N LYS A 228 3.14 18.34 12.45
CA LYS A 228 3.23 19.57 13.26
C LYS A 228 4.54 19.69 14.02
N ASN A 229 5.35 18.62 14.09
CA ASN A 229 6.63 18.61 14.78
C ASN A 229 7.78 18.35 13.80
N ARG A 230 8.71 19.30 13.72
CA ARG A 230 9.87 19.27 12.82
C ARG A 230 10.71 17.98 12.92
N LYS A 231 10.76 17.34 14.10
CA LYS A 231 11.52 16.09 14.31
C LYS A 231 10.82 14.86 13.74
N THR A 232 9.51 14.91 13.53
CA THR A 232 8.68 13.78 13.10
C THR A 232 7.95 14.03 11.79
N GLN A 233 8.05 15.22 11.20
CA GLN A 233 7.29 15.61 10.01
C GLN A 233 7.59 14.79 8.76
N SER A 234 8.71 14.06 8.75
CA SER A 234 9.12 13.16 7.67
C SER A 234 8.87 11.68 8.00
N VAL A 235 8.10 11.38 9.05
CA VAL A 235 7.73 10.02 9.42
C VAL A 235 6.52 9.57 8.61
N GLY A 236 6.65 8.45 7.91
CA GLY A 236 5.54 7.81 7.21
C GLY A 236 4.61 7.08 8.16
N VAL A 237 3.33 6.98 7.81
CA VAL A 237 2.31 6.24 8.55
C VAL A 237 1.56 5.33 7.59
N LEU A 238 1.57 4.02 7.87
CA LEU A 238 0.91 3.00 7.07
C LEU A 238 -0.28 2.43 7.84
N ASN A 239 -1.47 2.63 7.29
CA ASN A 239 -2.69 2.01 7.81
C ASN A 239 -2.86 0.63 7.19
N LEU A 240 -2.60 -0.42 7.97
CA LEU A 240 -2.75 -1.82 7.56
C LEU A 240 -3.88 -2.45 8.39
N GLY A 241 -4.96 -1.69 8.54
CA GLY A 241 -6.20 -2.13 9.15
C GLY A 241 -6.94 -3.11 8.24
N ILE A 242 -7.68 -4.06 8.82
CA ILE A 242 -8.69 -4.86 8.11
C ILE A 242 -9.96 -4.89 8.97
N GLY A 243 -11.10 -4.48 8.40
CA GLY A 243 -12.40 -4.61 9.07
C GLY A 243 -12.68 -6.03 9.55
N GLY A 244 -13.03 -6.22 10.82
CA GLY A 244 -13.33 -7.56 11.37
C GLY A 244 -12.14 -8.51 11.45
N ASN A 245 -10.89 -8.02 11.34
CA ASN A 245 -9.70 -8.87 11.47
C ASN A 245 -9.52 -9.39 12.90
N CYS A 246 -8.91 -10.57 13.00
CA CYS A 246 -8.54 -11.19 14.27
C CYS A 246 -7.03 -11.47 14.29
N VAL A 247 -6.46 -11.61 15.49
CA VAL A 247 -5.03 -11.84 15.67
C VAL A 247 -4.63 -13.25 15.28
N LEU A 248 -5.33 -14.26 15.82
CA LEU A 248 -4.88 -15.65 15.77
C LEU A 248 -5.70 -16.51 14.81
N ARG A 249 -7.03 -16.36 14.79
CA ARG A 249 -7.94 -17.23 14.01
C ARG A 249 -9.26 -16.54 13.70
N GLY A 250 -9.90 -16.96 12.62
CA GLY A 250 -11.17 -16.40 12.18
C GLY A 250 -11.02 -14.97 11.66
N GLY A 251 -12.07 -14.16 11.84
CA GLY A 251 -12.13 -12.80 11.32
C GLY A 251 -12.24 -12.74 9.80
N LEU A 252 -12.26 -11.52 9.28
CA LEU A 252 -12.20 -11.26 7.84
C LEU A 252 -10.76 -11.09 7.39
N GLY A 253 -10.46 -11.60 6.19
CA GLY A 253 -9.11 -11.59 5.61
C GLY A 253 -8.12 -12.50 6.36
N PRO A 254 -6.83 -12.49 5.96
CA PRO A 254 -5.77 -13.18 6.70
C PRO A 254 -5.63 -12.60 8.11
N THR A 255 -5.40 -13.46 9.10
CA THR A 255 -5.19 -13.03 10.49
C THR A 255 -3.97 -12.12 10.63
N ALA A 256 -3.95 -11.28 11.68
CA ALA A 256 -2.83 -10.38 11.95
C ALA A 256 -1.49 -11.14 12.03
N LEU A 257 -1.48 -12.32 12.66
CA LEU A 257 -0.31 -13.20 12.73
C LEU A 257 0.18 -13.62 11.33
N ASN A 258 -0.73 -14.08 10.47
CA ASN A 258 -0.37 -14.58 9.14
C ASN A 258 0.09 -13.46 8.20
N ARG A 259 -0.44 -12.25 8.35
CA ARG A 259 -0.08 -11.10 7.51
C ARG A 259 1.06 -10.24 8.08
N TYR A 260 1.50 -10.45 9.32
CA TYR A 260 2.49 -9.59 9.99
C TYR A 260 3.77 -9.39 9.15
N ASN A 261 4.29 -10.47 8.56
CA ASN A 261 5.48 -10.37 7.73
C ASN A 261 5.26 -9.47 6.49
N ARG A 262 4.11 -9.61 5.81
CA ARG A 262 3.77 -8.83 4.61
C ARG A 262 3.42 -7.38 4.96
N ASP A 263 2.59 -7.20 5.97
CA ASP A 263 1.98 -5.93 6.30
C ASP A 263 2.92 -5.06 7.14
N ILE A 264 3.85 -5.65 7.90
CA ILE A 264 4.79 -4.90 8.74
C ILE A 264 6.24 -5.08 8.29
N LEU A 265 6.78 -6.30 8.32
CA LEU A 265 8.23 -6.52 8.15
C LEU A 265 8.73 -6.23 6.73
N LYS A 266 7.89 -6.41 5.71
CA LYS A 266 8.20 -6.12 4.30
C LYS A 266 7.92 -4.67 3.88
N GLN A 267 7.45 -3.82 4.78
CA GLN A 267 7.20 -2.41 4.48
C GLN A 267 8.47 -1.57 4.60
N GLN A 268 8.61 -0.57 3.73
CA GLN A 268 9.84 0.21 3.67
C GLN A 268 10.00 1.11 4.89
N GLY A 269 11.17 1.01 5.52
CA GLY A 269 11.60 1.91 6.59
C GLY A 269 10.79 1.79 7.90
N VAL A 270 10.03 0.72 8.10
CA VAL A 270 9.32 0.50 9.37
C VAL A 270 10.31 0.42 10.52
N ARG A 271 10.12 1.33 11.50
CA ARG A 271 10.90 1.40 12.73
C ARG A 271 10.04 1.24 13.97
N TRP A 272 8.76 1.58 13.86
CA TRP A 272 7.78 1.42 14.94
C TRP A 272 6.56 0.69 14.42
N VAL A 273 5.96 -0.10 15.30
CA VAL A 273 4.75 -0.85 15.02
C VAL A 273 3.72 -0.48 16.08
N ILE A 274 2.52 -0.15 15.63
CA ILE A 274 1.34 -0.07 16.51
C ILE A 274 0.50 -1.31 16.21
N ILE A 275 0.23 -2.09 17.24
CA ILE A 275 -0.68 -3.24 17.18
C ILE A 275 -1.96 -2.80 17.86
N PHE A 276 -3.04 -2.67 17.09
CA PHE A 276 -4.36 -2.33 17.62
C PHE A 276 -5.41 -3.27 17.05
N GLU A 277 -5.41 -4.47 17.63
CA GLU A 277 -6.20 -5.66 17.27
C GLU A 277 -6.82 -6.26 18.54
N GLY A 278 -7.64 -7.31 18.38
CA GLY A 278 -8.10 -8.17 19.47
C GLY A 278 -9.56 -7.97 19.84
N VAL A 279 -10.18 -6.86 19.44
CA VAL A 279 -11.61 -6.61 19.77
C VAL A 279 -12.52 -7.65 19.10
N ASN A 280 -12.19 -8.11 17.90
CA ASN A 280 -12.97 -9.14 17.21
C ASN A 280 -12.66 -10.54 17.75
N ASP A 281 -11.44 -10.81 18.19
CA ASP A 281 -11.07 -12.06 18.85
C ASP A 281 -11.93 -12.26 20.11
N LEU A 282 -12.06 -11.22 20.94
CA LEU A 282 -12.90 -11.23 22.13
C LEU A 282 -14.39 -11.19 21.80
N GLY A 283 -14.80 -10.29 20.90
CA GLY A 283 -16.21 -10.06 20.54
C GLY A 283 -16.87 -11.22 19.81
N SER A 284 -16.09 -12.12 19.21
CA SER A 284 -16.58 -13.34 18.56
C SER A 284 -16.73 -14.52 19.52
N THR A 285 -16.43 -14.35 20.82
CA THR A 285 -16.60 -15.40 21.82
C THR A 285 -18.03 -15.43 22.36
N ARG A 286 -18.49 -16.63 22.77
CA ARG A 286 -19.86 -16.83 23.26
C ARG A 286 -20.07 -16.27 24.68
N ASP A 287 -19.04 -16.33 25.51
CA ASP A 287 -19.08 -16.00 26.93
C ASP A 287 -17.69 -15.61 27.46
N SER A 288 -17.64 -15.10 28.68
CA SER A 288 -16.41 -14.64 29.33
C SER A 288 -15.38 -15.74 29.54
N THR A 289 -15.82 -16.99 29.71
CA THR A 289 -14.92 -18.14 29.87
C THR A 289 -14.20 -18.44 28.57
N ALA A 290 -14.93 -18.40 27.44
CA ALA A 290 -14.33 -18.54 26.11
C ALA A 290 -13.38 -17.37 25.78
N ALA A 291 -13.71 -16.14 26.19
CA ALA A 291 -12.85 -14.96 26.01
C ALA A 291 -11.47 -15.14 26.68
N PHE A 292 -11.40 -15.74 27.87
CA PHE A 292 -10.13 -15.99 28.57
C PHE A 292 -9.17 -16.90 27.79
N ASN A 293 -9.67 -17.75 26.90
CA ASN A 293 -8.87 -18.68 26.10
C ASN A 293 -8.38 -18.10 24.77
N VAL A 294 -8.76 -16.85 24.44
CA VAL A 294 -8.33 -16.15 23.21
C VAL A 294 -7.67 -14.80 23.48
N ALA A 295 -7.70 -14.32 24.72
CA ALA A 295 -7.03 -13.13 25.20
C ALA A 295 -5.53 -13.36 25.44
#